data_AF-A0A944SC11-F1
#
_entry.id   AF-A0A944SC11-F1
#
_cell.length_a   1.000
_cell.length_b   1.000
_cell.length_c   1.000
_cell.angle_alpha   90.00
_cell.angle_beta   90.00
_cell.angle_gamma   90.00
#
_symmetry.space_group_name_H-M   'P 1'
#
loop_
_entity.id
_entity.type
_entity.pdbx_description
1 polymer ?
#
loop_
_entity_poly.entity_id
_entity_poly.type
_entity_poly.pdbx_seq_one_letter_code
_entity_poly.pdbx_strand_id
1 'polypeptide(L)'
;MEADDFANQPPPKRPIWIILAKGLAVFFVITIVVFLISNYKSIKKDITDKKQGLEFVKFQDEDQDGMDDNWEKDHGFGVRNKKDALDDPDGDLLNNRREFYFGTNPRKADSDRDGYYDNEEIVGGFNPYGIGRVDSDSDGIYDWWENVFGLDKKDPSDAEKDFDADELKNIDEFKYRTHPKIADSDLDGIIDGIEIKNATNPAGEGLLADAAWIKNEKDQDRDGLEAVHEIFFGTDQNKKDTDDDGVSDYEELSNGRNPKGEGGIVVEIEIPSIEVDLPIAWMNGESKEAFLKGLGQGAILYPGSAFPATRGNSYIFGSSGSYKRDGKKVDGEFKRLSELKARDEIIIKIKLNEKEVKKIIYKVDFKEEVSPEDLRIARDFEGHELTLGATWPPGTERRILMIKAFMYSPKFR
;
A
#
# COMPACT_ATOMS: atom_id res chain seq x y z
N MET A 1 -8.87 84.68 1.14
CA MET A 1 -9.15 83.52 0.27
C MET A 1 -7.95 82.62 0.45
N GLU A 2 -7.98 81.83 1.52
CA GLU A 2 -6.89 80.96 1.95
C GLU A 2 -7.01 79.60 1.27
N ALA A 3 -5.85 79.08 0.88
CA ALA A 3 -5.61 77.67 0.64
C ALA A 3 -5.62 76.92 1.98
N ASP A 4 -6.01 75.64 2.00
CA ASP A 4 -5.21 74.59 2.64
C ASP A 4 -5.82 73.17 2.54
N ASP A 5 -4.90 72.23 2.28
CA ASP A 5 -4.74 70.91 2.89
C ASP A 5 -5.71 69.75 2.54
N PHE A 6 -5.28 68.93 1.56
CA PHE A 6 -5.74 67.55 1.33
C PHE A 6 -4.53 66.61 1.40
N ALA A 7 -3.86 66.48 2.54
CA ALA A 7 -2.95 65.37 2.79
C ALA A 7 -2.74 65.07 4.29
N ASN A 8 -3.63 64.28 4.90
CA ASN A 8 -3.29 63.28 5.94
C ASN A 8 -4.56 62.68 6.57
N GLN A 9 -4.99 61.52 6.09
CA GLN A 9 -5.80 60.61 6.91
C GLN A 9 -5.01 59.33 7.16
N PRO A 10 -4.79 58.92 8.43
CA PRO A 10 -4.09 57.69 8.74
C PRO A 10 -4.88 56.47 8.24
N PRO A 11 -4.22 55.39 7.78
CA PRO A 11 -4.92 54.21 7.31
C PRO A 11 -5.79 53.63 8.43
N PRO A 12 -6.98 53.08 8.10
CA PRO A 12 -7.91 52.56 9.10
C PRO A 12 -7.21 51.46 9.93
N LYS A 13 -7.17 51.66 11.25
CA LYS A 13 -6.63 50.68 12.19
C LYS A 13 -7.43 49.38 12.04
N ARG A 14 -6.76 48.32 11.58
CA ARG A 14 -7.35 46.97 11.55
C ARG A 14 -7.75 46.58 12.98
N PRO A 15 -8.97 46.06 13.23
CA PRO A 15 -9.41 45.74 14.58
C PRO A 15 -8.47 44.72 15.24
N ILE A 16 -7.94 45.06 16.42
CA ILE A 16 -7.02 44.23 17.22
C ILE A 16 -7.63 42.86 17.56
N TRP A 17 -8.97 42.77 17.60
CA TRP A 17 -9.72 41.53 17.77
C TRP A 17 -9.56 40.52 16.62
N ILE A 18 -9.25 40.97 15.39
CA ILE A 18 -9.01 40.07 14.24
C ILE A 18 -7.61 39.41 14.33
N ILE A 19 -6.66 40.03 15.06
CA ILE A 19 -5.33 39.45 15.31
C ILE A 19 -5.38 38.50 16.51
N LEU A 20 -6.14 38.83 17.56
CA LEU A 20 -6.37 37.96 18.72
C LEU A 20 -7.22 36.71 18.37
N ALA A 21 -8.23 36.83 17.52
CA ALA A 21 -9.03 35.69 17.07
C ALA A 21 -8.23 34.68 16.22
N LYS A 22 -7.23 35.14 15.47
CA LYS A 22 -6.33 34.26 14.69
C LYS A 22 -5.30 33.53 15.55
N GLY A 23 -4.91 34.10 16.69
CA GLY A 23 -4.01 33.45 17.64
C GLY A 23 -4.72 32.44 18.57
N LEU A 24 -6.00 32.69 18.89
CA LEU A 24 -6.84 31.80 19.71
C LEU A 24 -7.44 30.61 18.95
N ALA A 25 -7.63 30.74 17.63
CA ALA A 25 -8.09 29.65 16.77
C ALA A 25 -7.01 28.54 16.68
N VAL A 26 -5.77 28.93 16.31
CA VAL A 26 -4.59 28.04 16.28
C VAL A 26 -4.30 27.40 17.66
N PHE A 27 -4.83 27.96 18.74
CA PHE A 27 -4.76 27.40 20.09
C PHE A 27 -5.64 26.16 20.27
N PHE A 28 -6.86 26.15 19.72
CA PHE A 28 -7.85 25.08 19.93
C PHE A 28 -7.59 23.84 19.08
N VAL A 29 -7.28 23.99 17.79
CA VAL A 29 -6.98 22.86 16.88
C VAL A 29 -5.83 22.01 17.41
N ILE A 30 -4.81 22.66 17.95
CA ILE A 30 -3.61 21.97 18.39
C ILE A 30 -3.84 21.27 19.75
N THR A 31 -4.75 21.79 20.57
CA THR A 31 -5.15 21.12 21.81
C THR A 31 -6.01 19.88 21.51
N ILE A 32 -6.81 19.93 20.44
CA ILE A 32 -7.68 18.84 20.01
C ILE A 32 -6.90 17.74 19.28
N VAL A 33 -5.97 18.11 18.39
CA VAL A 33 -5.04 17.14 17.78
C VAL A 33 -4.24 16.42 18.88
N VAL A 34 -3.66 17.14 19.85
CA VAL A 34 -2.99 16.54 21.03
C VAL A 34 -3.92 15.67 21.90
N PHE A 35 -5.22 15.98 21.96
CA PHE A 35 -6.22 15.18 22.68
C PHE A 35 -6.58 13.86 21.96
N LEU A 36 -6.68 13.87 20.63
CA LEU A 36 -6.90 12.66 19.82
C LEU A 36 -5.72 11.69 19.92
N ILE A 37 -4.52 12.24 19.89
CA ILE A 37 -3.24 11.55 20.06
C ILE A 37 -3.20 10.78 21.38
N SER A 38 -3.56 11.46 22.47
CA SER A 38 -3.58 10.88 23.82
C SER A 38 -4.61 9.74 23.96
N ASN A 39 -5.59 9.64 23.08
CA ASN A 39 -6.72 8.71 23.17
C ASN A 39 -6.76 7.64 22.06
N TYR A 40 -5.78 7.63 21.14
CA TYR A 40 -5.73 6.77 19.95
C TYR A 40 -6.09 5.30 20.21
N LYS A 41 -5.50 4.69 21.25
CA LYS A 41 -5.74 3.28 21.62
C LYS A 41 -7.18 2.97 22.01
N SER A 42 -7.93 3.92 22.56
CA SER A 42 -9.30 3.69 23.04
C SER A 42 -10.32 3.62 21.90
N ILE A 43 -9.90 4.02 20.70
CA ILE A 43 -10.78 4.36 19.60
C ILE A 43 -10.80 3.26 18.54
N LYS A 44 -9.64 2.62 18.30
CA LYS A 44 -9.49 1.41 17.47
C LYS A 44 -10.63 0.39 17.68
N LYS A 45 -11.15 0.29 18.90
CA LYS A 45 -12.12 -0.74 19.31
C LYS A 45 -13.52 -0.61 18.69
N ASP A 46 -13.97 0.59 18.29
CA ASP A 46 -15.41 0.86 18.05
C ASP A 46 -15.87 0.76 16.58
N ILE A 47 -15.01 0.25 15.71
CA ILE A 47 -14.87 0.81 14.36
C ILE A 47 -15.07 -0.21 13.25
N THR A 48 -14.85 -1.48 13.58
CA THR A 48 -14.78 -2.65 12.71
C THR A 48 -16.13 -3.06 12.08
N ASP A 49 -17.24 -2.41 12.44
CA ASP A 49 -18.57 -3.01 12.27
C ASP A 49 -19.33 -2.76 10.94
N LYS A 50 -18.90 -1.91 9.98
CA LYS A 50 -19.84 -1.50 8.88
C LYS A 50 -19.20 -1.06 7.53
N LYS A 51 -19.30 -1.91 6.46
CA LYS A 51 -19.92 -1.67 5.10
C LYS A 51 -19.23 -2.29 3.85
N GLN A 52 -20.06 -2.62 2.83
CA GLN A 52 -19.79 -3.07 1.44
C GLN A 52 -20.63 -2.29 0.36
N GLY A 53 -20.14 -2.17 -0.91
CA GLY A 53 -20.85 -2.54 -2.17
C GLY A 53 -21.28 -1.53 -3.30
N LEU A 54 -20.79 -1.68 -4.56
CA LEU A 54 -21.42 -1.49 -5.94
C LEU A 54 -20.47 -0.99 -7.13
N GLU A 55 -20.28 -1.74 -8.26
CA GLU A 55 -19.20 -1.79 -9.33
C GLU A 55 -19.70 -1.81 -10.81
N PHE A 56 -18.79 -1.73 -11.79
CA PHE A 56 -18.93 -1.82 -13.28
C PHE A 56 -18.16 -3.05 -13.86
N VAL A 57 -18.09 -3.31 -15.18
CA VAL A 57 -17.13 -4.29 -15.77
C VAL A 57 -16.30 -3.74 -16.97
N LYS A 58 -14.98 -3.90 -16.82
CA LYS A 58 -13.76 -3.81 -17.66
C LYS A 58 -12.99 -5.12 -17.33
N PHE A 59 -11.70 -5.30 -17.64
CA PHE A 59 -10.91 -6.21 -16.77
C PHE A 59 -10.92 -5.53 -15.40
N GLN A 60 -11.89 -5.95 -14.62
CA GLN A 60 -12.22 -5.43 -13.32
C GLN A 60 -11.90 -6.59 -12.41
N ASP A 61 -11.27 -6.25 -11.33
CA ASP A 61 -10.90 -7.17 -10.27
C ASP A 61 -11.09 -6.23 -9.09
N GLU A 62 -12.35 -6.06 -8.68
CA GLU A 62 -12.79 -4.99 -7.79
C GLU A 62 -12.25 -5.16 -6.39
N ASP A 63 -12.26 -6.39 -5.89
CA ASP A 63 -11.58 -6.76 -4.65
C ASP A 63 -10.09 -7.02 -4.85
N GLN A 64 -9.62 -6.98 -6.09
CA GLN A 64 -8.22 -7.04 -6.47
C GLN A 64 -7.54 -8.28 -5.93
N ASP A 65 -8.26 -9.39 -6.04
CA ASP A 65 -7.88 -10.66 -5.46
C ASP A 65 -7.06 -11.51 -6.43
N GLY A 66 -7.00 -11.09 -7.70
CA GLY A 66 -6.29 -11.73 -8.80
C GLY A 66 -7.23 -12.42 -9.79
N MET A 67 -8.55 -12.37 -9.57
CA MET A 67 -9.57 -12.92 -10.46
C MET A 67 -10.30 -11.80 -11.21
N ASP A 68 -10.69 -12.05 -12.46
CA ASP A 68 -11.51 -11.09 -13.21
C ASP A 68 -12.96 -11.11 -12.71
N ASP A 69 -13.53 -9.93 -12.46
CA ASP A 69 -14.90 -9.64 -12.06
C ASP A 69 -15.96 -10.36 -12.89
N ASN A 70 -15.72 -10.64 -14.18
CA ASN A 70 -16.67 -11.43 -14.97
C ASN A 70 -16.50 -12.90 -14.70
N TRP A 71 -15.26 -13.36 -14.62
CA TRP A 71 -14.98 -14.73 -14.27
C TRP A 71 -15.58 -15.05 -12.89
N GLU A 72 -15.38 -14.18 -11.91
CA GLU A 72 -15.98 -14.30 -10.59
C GLU A 72 -17.52 -14.34 -10.66
N LYS A 73 -18.15 -13.42 -11.42
CA LYS A 73 -19.61 -13.42 -11.61
C LYS A 73 -20.10 -14.71 -12.26
N ASP A 74 -19.43 -15.17 -13.30
CA ASP A 74 -19.77 -16.38 -14.06
C ASP A 74 -19.64 -17.63 -13.19
N HIS A 75 -18.65 -17.61 -12.30
CA HIS A 75 -18.41 -18.66 -11.30
C HIS A 75 -19.06 -18.35 -9.95
N GLY A 76 -19.98 -17.38 -9.85
CA GLY A 76 -20.73 -17.10 -8.63
C GLY A 76 -19.89 -16.77 -7.39
N PHE A 77 -18.67 -16.29 -7.59
CA PHE A 77 -17.84 -15.65 -6.58
C PHE A 77 -18.24 -14.19 -6.43
N GLY A 78 -17.89 -13.64 -5.28
CA GLY A 78 -18.19 -12.28 -4.98
C GLY A 78 -17.07 -11.40 -5.47
N VAL A 79 -17.34 -10.59 -6.49
CA VAL A 79 -16.48 -9.48 -6.99
C VAL A 79 -16.12 -8.39 -5.98
N ARG A 80 -16.33 -8.65 -4.69
CA ARG A 80 -15.97 -7.78 -3.54
C ARG A 80 -15.52 -8.59 -2.34
N ASN A 81 -15.37 -9.88 -2.55
CA ASN A 81 -15.03 -10.86 -1.56
C ASN A 81 -13.66 -11.43 -1.89
N LYS A 82 -12.62 -10.61 -1.77
CA LYS A 82 -11.20 -10.98 -1.90
C LYS A 82 -10.78 -12.33 -1.28
N LYS A 83 -11.51 -12.78 -0.27
CA LYS A 83 -11.22 -14.03 0.43
C LYS A 83 -11.60 -15.26 -0.39
N ASP A 84 -12.58 -15.16 -1.29
CA ASP A 84 -12.95 -16.31 -2.10
C ASP A 84 -11.88 -16.66 -3.13
N ALA A 85 -11.00 -15.76 -3.58
CA ALA A 85 -9.76 -16.17 -4.28
C ALA A 85 -8.94 -17.25 -3.58
N LEU A 86 -9.04 -17.33 -2.24
CA LEU A 86 -8.34 -18.33 -1.42
C LEU A 86 -9.21 -19.52 -1.02
N ASP A 87 -10.51 -19.46 -1.29
CA ASP A 87 -11.41 -20.58 -1.05
C ASP A 87 -11.17 -21.68 -2.09
N ASP A 88 -11.51 -22.91 -1.68
CA ASP A 88 -11.40 -24.15 -2.44
C ASP A 88 -12.78 -24.85 -2.38
N PRO A 89 -13.75 -24.44 -3.23
CA PRO A 89 -15.15 -24.83 -3.07
C PRO A 89 -15.46 -26.28 -3.42
N ASP A 90 -14.67 -26.89 -4.30
CA ASP A 90 -14.76 -28.30 -4.67
C ASP A 90 -13.80 -29.21 -3.90
N GLY A 91 -12.87 -28.62 -3.14
CA GLY A 91 -12.06 -29.33 -2.16
C GLY A 91 -10.95 -30.14 -2.79
N ASP A 92 -10.47 -29.72 -3.96
CA ASP A 92 -9.40 -30.39 -4.68
C ASP A 92 -8.02 -29.87 -4.26
N LEU A 93 -7.93 -28.80 -3.46
CA LEU A 93 -6.70 -28.10 -3.03
C LEU A 93 -6.14 -27.09 -4.05
N LEU A 94 -6.90 -26.74 -5.09
CA LEU A 94 -6.66 -25.61 -5.99
C LEU A 94 -7.64 -24.48 -5.62
N ASN A 95 -7.12 -23.34 -5.16
CA ASN A 95 -7.98 -22.22 -4.81
C ASN A 95 -8.51 -21.48 -6.04
N ASN A 96 -9.59 -20.71 -5.87
CA ASN A 96 -10.27 -20.02 -6.97
C ASN A 96 -9.35 -19.10 -7.81
N ARG A 97 -8.32 -18.49 -7.20
CA ARG A 97 -7.35 -17.69 -7.96
C ARG A 97 -6.50 -18.56 -8.89
N ARG A 98 -6.01 -19.70 -8.41
CA ARG A 98 -5.22 -20.62 -9.25
C ARG A 98 -6.08 -21.28 -10.31
N GLU A 99 -7.30 -21.64 -9.95
CA GLU A 99 -8.36 -22.06 -10.84
C GLU A 99 -8.56 -21.07 -12.00
N PHE A 100 -8.69 -19.78 -11.68
CA PHE A 100 -8.75 -18.72 -12.69
C PHE A 100 -7.51 -18.69 -13.60
N TYR A 101 -6.31 -18.80 -13.03
CA TYR A 101 -5.05 -18.80 -13.79
C TYR A 101 -4.87 -20.01 -14.70
N PHE A 102 -5.20 -21.21 -14.22
CA PHE A 102 -5.12 -22.45 -15.00
C PHE A 102 -6.39 -22.68 -15.87
N GLY A 103 -7.39 -21.82 -15.70
CA GLY A 103 -8.67 -21.81 -16.39
C GLY A 103 -9.66 -22.89 -15.93
N THR A 104 -9.35 -23.61 -14.85
CA THR A 104 -10.07 -24.83 -14.40
C THR A 104 -11.41 -24.44 -13.77
N ASN A 105 -12.21 -25.44 -13.40
CA ASN A 105 -13.57 -25.22 -12.94
C ASN A 105 -13.68 -25.24 -11.41
N PRO A 106 -13.99 -24.09 -10.76
CA PRO A 106 -13.77 -23.91 -9.31
C PRO A 106 -14.87 -24.52 -8.44
N ARG A 107 -15.63 -25.42 -9.06
CA ARG A 107 -16.72 -26.19 -8.47
C ARG A 107 -16.69 -27.64 -8.95
N LYS A 108 -15.62 -28.06 -9.60
CA LYS A 108 -15.39 -29.44 -10.00
C LYS A 108 -13.92 -29.74 -9.77
N ALA A 109 -13.67 -30.55 -8.75
CA ALA A 109 -12.35 -31.08 -8.45
C ALA A 109 -11.67 -31.79 -9.64
N ASP A 110 -12.43 -32.19 -10.66
CA ASP A 110 -11.97 -32.84 -11.89
C ASP A 110 -12.72 -32.17 -13.06
N SER A 111 -12.06 -31.21 -13.71
CA SER A 111 -12.64 -30.33 -14.72
C SER A 111 -13.04 -31.07 -15.98
N ASP A 112 -12.22 -32.03 -16.40
CA ASP A 112 -12.36 -32.77 -17.67
C ASP A 112 -13.03 -34.15 -17.53
N ARG A 113 -13.18 -34.61 -16.28
CA ARG A 113 -13.87 -35.82 -15.84
C ARG A 113 -13.16 -37.11 -16.24
N ASP A 114 -11.84 -37.09 -16.27
CA ASP A 114 -11.03 -38.26 -16.57
C ASP A 114 -10.71 -39.13 -15.34
N GLY A 115 -11.01 -38.63 -14.14
CA GLY A 115 -10.85 -39.31 -12.86
C GLY A 115 -9.66 -38.86 -12.02
N TYR A 116 -8.91 -37.84 -12.45
CA TYR A 116 -7.86 -37.17 -11.67
C TYR A 116 -8.31 -35.77 -11.25
N TYR A 117 -7.81 -35.27 -10.13
CA TYR A 117 -8.15 -33.92 -9.68
C TYR A 117 -7.26 -32.86 -10.35
N ASP A 118 -7.81 -31.69 -10.65
CA ASP A 118 -7.11 -30.62 -11.38
C ASP A 118 -5.80 -30.25 -10.69
N ASN A 119 -5.81 -30.14 -9.36
CA ASN A 119 -4.61 -29.91 -8.56
C ASN A 119 -3.55 -31.03 -8.73
N GLU A 120 -3.95 -32.31 -8.70
CA GLU A 120 -3.07 -33.48 -8.79
C GLU A 120 -2.44 -33.54 -10.18
N GLU A 121 -3.21 -33.18 -11.18
CA GLU A 121 -2.75 -33.08 -12.55
C GLU A 121 -1.74 -31.97 -12.70
N ILE A 122 -2.04 -30.74 -12.26
CA ILE A 122 -1.11 -29.60 -12.37
C ILE A 122 0.18 -29.86 -11.58
N VAL A 123 0.09 -30.34 -10.33
CA VAL A 123 1.26 -30.73 -9.51
C VAL A 123 2.06 -31.83 -10.20
N GLY A 124 1.34 -32.79 -10.78
CA GLY A 124 1.88 -33.86 -11.57
C GLY A 124 2.25 -33.44 -13.00
N GLY A 125 2.09 -32.19 -13.42
CA GLY A 125 2.34 -31.79 -14.80
C GLY A 125 1.46 -32.44 -15.88
N PHE A 126 0.39 -33.12 -15.49
CA PHE A 126 -0.66 -33.58 -16.40
C PHE A 126 -1.53 -32.39 -16.83
N ASN A 127 -2.21 -32.54 -17.96
CA ASN A 127 -3.05 -31.51 -18.52
C ASN A 127 -4.46 -31.58 -17.90
N PRO A 128 -4.94 -30.57 -17.16
CA PRO A 128 -6.27 -30.58 -16.52
C PRO A 128 -7.46 -30.52 -17.50
N TYR A 129 -7.20 -30.61 -18.81
CA TYR A 129 -8.20 -30.70 -19.87
C TYR A 129 -7.95 -31.86 -20.85
N GLY A 130 -7.07 -32.81 -20.50
CA GLY A 130 -6.93 -34.02 -21.29
C GLY A 130 -5.61 -34.75 -21.13
N ILE A 131 -5.10 -35.27 -22.24
CA ILE A 131 -4.20 -36.44 -22.19
C ILE A 131 -2.78 -36.06 -21.75
N GLY A 132 -2.43 -36.37 -20.50
CA GLY A 132 -1.06 -36.71 -20.11
C GLY A 132 -0.05 -35.56 -20.03
N ARG A 133 1.20 -35.94 -19.76
CA ARG A 133 2.39 -35.08 -19.73
C ARG A 133 3.03 -34.99 -21.12
N VAL A 134 2.41 -34.23 -22.03
CA VAL A 134 3.03 -33.98 -23.34
C VAL A 134 4.02 -32.82 -23.20
N ASP A 135 5.25 -33.06 -23.66
CA ASP A 135 6.37 -32.11 -23.69
C ASP A 135 7.05 -32.30 -25.06
N SER A 136 6.65 -31.48 -26.02
CA SER A 136 6.90 -31.64 -27.45
C SER A 136 8.35 -31.32 -27.84
N ASP A 137 9.02 -30.45 -27.10
CA ASP A 137 10.43 -30.08 -27.32
C ASP A 137 11.39 -30.54 -26.22
N SER A 138 10.87 -31.18 -25.17
CA SER A 138 11.63 -31.88 -24.13
C SER A 138 12.46 -30.95 -23.25
N ASP A 139 11.95 -29.76 -22.96
CA ASP A 139 12.61 -28.77 -22.09
C ASP A 139 12.19 -28.87 -20.62
N GLY A 140 11.20 -29.71 -20.31
CA GLY A 140 10.69 -29.93 -18.97
C GLY A 140 9.47 -29.09 -18.60
N ILE A 141 8.98 -28.23 -19.50
CA ILE A 141 7.69 -27.56 -19.42
C ILE A 141 6.70 -28.34 -20.30
N TYR A 142 5.47 -28.52 -19.82
CA TYR A 142 4.48 -29.30 -20.57
C TYR A 142 3.72 -28.40 -21.56
N ASP A 143 3.44 -28.94 -22.76
CA ASP A 143 2.76 -28.26 -23.88
C ASP A 143 1.53 -27.47 -23.44
N TRP A 144 0.75 -28.02 -22.51
CA TRP A 144 -0.49 -27.40 -22.05
C TRP A 144 -0.22 -26.10 -21.30
N TRP A 145 0.80 -26.09 -20.43
CA TRP A 145 1.20 -24.91 -19.66
C TRP A 145 1.76 -23.85 -20.59
N GLU A 146 2.58 -24.25 -21.56
CA GLU A 146 3.09 -23.35 -22.59
C GLU A 146 1.97 -22.73 -23.44
N ASN A 147 0.93 -23.49 -23.79
CA ASN A 147 -0.22 -22.93 -24.50
C ASN A 147 -0.99 -21.90 -23.65
N VAL A 148 -1.08 -22.11 -22.33
CA VAL A 148 -1.75 -21.18 -21.39
C VAL A 148 -0.96 -19.88 -21.27
N PHE A 149 0.34 -19.97 -21.01
CA PHE A 149 1.19 -18.80 -20.78
C PHE A 149 1.82 -18.22 -22.05
N GLY A 150 1.59 -18.86 -23.20
CA GLY A 150 2.07 -18.43 -24.51
C GLY A 150 3.58 -18.55 -24.68
N LEU A 151 4.15 -19.66 -24.25
CA LEU A 151 5.50 -20.14 -24.60
C LEU A 151 5.44 -20.94 -25.92
N ASP A 152 6.59 -21.32 -26.47
CA ASP A 152 6.68 -22.08 -27.71
C ASP A 152 7.12 -23.53 -27.46
N LYS A 153 6.14 -24.44 -27.40
CA LYS A 153 6.27 -25.91 -27.27
C LYS A 153 7.10 -26.65 -28.32
N LYS A 154 7.81 -25.90 -29.15
CA LYS A 154 8.71 -26.40 -30.19
C LYS A 154 10.09 -25.74 -30.10
N ASP A 155 10.31 -24.83 -29.17
CA ASP A 155 11.56 -24.12 -28.92
C ASP A 155 12.02 -24.38 -27.47
N PRO A 156 12.81 -25.45 -27.23
CA PRO A 156 13.22 -25.83 -25.88
C PRO A 156 14.19 -24.83 -25.23
N SER A 157 14.57 -23.77 -25.95
CA SER A 157 15.42 -22.71 -25.42
C SER A 157 14.65 -21.66 -24.64
N ASP A 158 13.32 -21.61 -24.74
CA ASP A 158 12.53 -20.64 -24.00
C ASP A 158 12.30 -21.01 -22.54
N ALA A 159 12.33 -22.28 -22.15
CA ALA A 159 12.42 -22.72 -20.75
C ALA A 159 13.56 -22.05 -19.96
N GLU A 160 14.69 -21.79 -20.61
CA GLU A 160 15.88 -21.19 -20.00
C GLU A 160 15.88 -19.64 -20.05
N LYS A 161 14.86 -19.03 -20.66
CA LYS A 161 14.69 -17.57 -20.71
C LYS A 161 13.99 -17.09 -19.45
N ASP A 162 14.27 -15.85 -19.11
CA ASP A 162 13.59 -15.07 -18.07
C ASP A 162 12.83 -13.96 -18.82
N PHE A 163 11.51 -14.13 -18.93
CA PHE A 163 10.67 -13.36 -19.85
C PHE A 163 10.17 -12.03 -19.27
N ASP A 164 10.03 -11.94 -17.94
CA ASP A 164 9.66 -10.75 -17.19
C ASP A 164 10.81 -10.09 -16.44
N ALA A 165 12.00 -10.67 -16.52
CA ALA A 165 13.26 -10.15 -15.98
C ALA A 165 13.25 -10.04 -14.45
N ASP A 166 12.70 -11.05 -13.79
CA ASP A 166 12.52 -11.10 -12.34
C ASP A 166 13.56 -11.98 -11.61
N GLU A 167 14.54 -12.50 -12.37
CA GLU A 167 15.58 -13.46 -11.95
C GLU A 167 15.11 -14.93 -11.83
N LEU A 168 13.88 -15.28 -12.23
CA LEU A 168 13.41 -16.65 -12.44
C LEU A 168 13.37 -17.00 -13.92
N LYS A 169 13.78 -18.24 -14.24
CA LYS A 169 13.62 -18.78 -15.60
C LYS A 169 12.21 -19.34 -15.75
N ASN A 170 11.71 -19.41 -16.97
CA ASN A 170 10.41 -20.01 -17.28
C ASN A 170 10.24 -21.44 -16.74
N ILE A 171 11.31 -22.25 -16.70
CA ILE A 171 11.27 -23.59 -16.09
C ILE A 171 11.14 -23.55 -14.56
N ASP A 172 11.74 -22.55 -13.92
CA ASP A 172 11.60 -22.34 -12.48
C ASP A 172 10.21 -21.77 -12.17
N GLU A 173 9.68 -20.88 -13.03
CA GLU A 173 8.31 -20.37 -12.97
C GLU A 173 7.29 -21.52 -12.99
N PHE A 174 7.44 -22.46 -13.93
CA PHE A 174 6.63 -23.66 -13.99
C PHE A 174 6.71 -24.49 -12.69
N LYS A 175 7.90 -24.60 -12.10
CA LYS A 175 8.13 -25.34 -10.85
C LYS A 175 7.55 -24.65 -9.62
N TYR A 176 7.62 -23.32 -9.55
CA TYR A 176 7.14 -22.52 -8.42
C TYR A 176 5.68 -22.08 -8.59
N ARG A 177 5.07 -22.37 -9.75
CA ARG A 177 3.69 -22.01 -10.12
C ARG A 177 3.46 -20.50 -10.12
N THR A 178 4.47 -19.79 -10.58
CA THR A 178 4.47 -18.35 -10.85
C THR A 178 4.23 -18.11 -12.34
N HIS A 179 4.00 -16.86 -12.70
CA HIS A 179 3.63 -16.43 -14.02
C HIS A 179 4.86 -15.96 -14.81
N PRO A 180 5.26 -16.63 -15.90
CA PRO A 180 6.52 -16.38 -16.63
C PRO A 180 6.58 -15.06 -17.42
N LYS A 181 5.66 -14.12 -17.19
CA LYS A 181 5.57 -12.84 -17.91
C LYS A 181 5.07 -11.73 -16.99
N ILE A 182 4.97 -11.99 -15.70
CA ILE A 182 4.57 -11.06 -14.67
C ILE A 182 5.56 -11.27 -13.54
N ALA A 183 6.52 -10.36 -13.43
CA ALA A 183 7.63 -10.44 -12.46
C ALA A 183 7.21 -10.56 -10.98
N ASP A 184 5.94 -10.40 -10.66
CA ASP A 184 5.36 -10.35 -9.32
C ASP A 184 3.97 -10.99 -9.45
N SER A 185 3.92 -12.31 -9.33
CA SER A 185 2.78 -13.14 -9.72
C SER A 185 1.55 -12.94 -8.85
N ASP A 186 1.76 -12.60 -7.58
CA ASP A 186 0.69 -12.33 -6.62
C ASP A 186 0.42 -10.82 -6.42
N LEU A 187 1.21 -9.99 -7.10
CA LEU A 187 1.14 -8.54 -7.15
C LEU A 187 1.38 -7.90 -5.77
N ASP A 188 2.20 -8.54 -4.93
CA ASP A 188 2.55 -8.09 -3.59
C ASP A 188 3.68 -7.04 -3.56
N GLY A 189 4.28 -6.76 -4.72
CA GLY A 189 5.34 -5.78 -4.95
C GLY A 189 6.74 -6.24 -4.58
N ILE A 190 6.90 -7.50 -4.22
CA ILE A 190 8.15 -8.23 -4.23
C ILE A 190 8.12 -9.13 -5.47
N ILE A 191 9.22 -9.15 -6.24
CA ILE A 191 9.27 -9.98 -7.45
C ILE A 191 9.51 -11.45 -7.08
N ASP A 192 8.97 -12.38 -7.87
CA ASP A 192 8.93 -13.81 -7.54
C ASP A 192 10.34 -14.37 -7.29
N GLY A 193 11.32 -13.97 -8.11
CA GLY A 193 12.73 -14.38 -7.94
C GLY A 193 13.35 -13.93 -6.60
N ILE A 194 12.97 -12.75 -6.09
CA ILE A 194 13.41 -12.28 -4.77
C ILE A 194 12.73 -13.10 -3.66
N GLU A 195 11.46 -13.41 -3.82
CA GLU A 195 10.70 -14.18 -2.83
C GLU A 195 11.23 -15.60 -2.67
N ILE A 196 11.45 -16.31 -3.78
CA ILE A 196 12.03 -17.67 -3.76
C ILE A 196 13.40 -17.67 -3.08
N LYS A 197 14.24 -16.67 -3.35
CA LYS A 197 15.56 -16.55 -2.73
C LYS A 197 15.50 -16.31 -1.22
N ASN A 198 14.47 -15.62 -0.75
CA ASN A 198 14.25 -15.34 0.67
C ASN A 198 13.30 -16.32 1.35
N ALA A 199 12.88 -17.37 0.64
CA ALA A 199 11.93 -18.37 1.11
C ALA A 199 10.59 -17.79 1.58
N THR A 200 10.10 -16.76 0.88
CA THR A 200 8.70 -16.34 0.92
C THR A 200 7.91 -16.98 -0.22
N ASN A 201 6.60 -16.68 -0.31
CA ASN A 201 5.70 -17.38 -1.20
C ASN A 201 5.30 -16.48 -2.39
N PRO A 202 5.87 -16.70 -3.59
CA PRO A 202 5.64 -15.84 -4.74
C PRO A 202 4.23 -15.93 -5.35
N ALA A 203 3.37 -16.81 -4.82
CA ALA A 203 2.00 -16.96 -5.27
C ALA A 203 0.96 -16.45 -4.25
N GLY A 204 1.39 -15.78 -3.17
CA GLY A 204 0.56 -15.17 -2.11
C GLY A 204 0.01 -16.13 -1.06
N GLU A 205 -0.83 -15.66 -0.11
CA GLU A 205 -1.40 -16.52 0.96
C GLU A 205 -2.15 -17.74 0.38
N GLY A 206 -1.87 -18.94 0.91
CA GLY A 206 -2.41 -20.23 0.43
C GLY A 206 -1.30 -21.25 0.15
N LEU A 207 -1.54 -22.53 0.46
CA LEU A 207 -0.53 -23.58 0.40
C LEU A 207 -0.05 -23.82 -1.05
N LEU A 208 1.25 -23.59 -1.31
CA LEU A 208 2.03 -24.63 -1.98
C LEU A 208 2.13 -25.79 -0.97
N ALA A 209 1.23 -26.75 -1.05
CA ALA A 209 1.20 -27.91 -0.16
C ALA A 209 2.42 -28.85 -0.32
N ASP A 210 3.43 -28.42 -1.07
CA ASP A 210 4.69 -29.09 -1.37
C ASP A 210 5.94 -28.24 -1.06
N ALA A 211 5.81 -26.95 -0.73
CA ALA A 211 6.93 -26.17 -0.21
C ALA A 211 7.09 -26.36 1.31
N ALA A 212 7.44 -27.58 1.73
CA ALA A 212 7.79 -27.94 3.11
C ALA A 212 9.01 -27.19 3.70
N TRP A 213 9.46 -26.10 3.05
CA TRP A 213 10.65 -25.31 3.37
C TRP A 213 10.34 -23.86 3.80
N ILE A 214 9.12 -23.33 3.63
CA ILE A 214 8.76 -22.00 4.13
C ILE A 214 8.37 -22.11 5.61
N LYS A 215 9.32 -21.84 6.50
CA LYS A 215 9.05 -21.69 7.94
C LYS A 215 8.29 -20.37 8.16
N ASN A 216 7.00 -20.52 8.39
CA ASN A 216 6.02 -19.45 8.57
C ASN A 216 6.13 -18.77 9.96
N GLU A 217 7.30 -18.24 10.34
CA GLU A 217 7.37 -17.16 11.35
C GLU A 217 7.40 -15.84 10.58
N LYS A 218 6.29 -15.08 10.60
CA LYS A 218 6.10 -13.83 9.82
C LYS A 218 7.08 -12.71 10.22
N ASP A 219 7.72 -12.80 11.39
CA ASP A 219 8.66 -11.83 11.94
C ASP A 219 9.72 -12.66 12.68
N GLN A 220 10.85 -12.97 12.00
CA GLN A 220 11.78 -13.99 12.50
C GLN A 220 12.62 -13.51 13.68
N ASP A 221 12.95 -12.22 13.74
CA ASP A 221 13.76 -11.67 14.82
C ASP A 221 12.93 -11.06 15.96
N ARG A 222 11.66 -10.74 15.73
CA ARG A 222 10.71 -10.15 16.68
C ARG A 222 11.03 -8.71 17.06
N ASP A 223 11.44 -7.90 16.09
CA ASP A 223 11.60 -6.46 16.24
C ASP A 223 10.30 -5.68 15.93
N GLY A 224 9.34 -6.32 15.25
CA GLY A 224 8.06 -5.75 14.85
C GLY A 224 7.93 -5.44 13.35
N LEU A 225 8.98 -5.67 12.56
CA LEU A 225 8.99 -5.64 11.11
C LEU A 225 8.78 -7.07 10.59
N GLU A 226 7.73 -7.31 9.80
CA GLU A 226 7.50 -8.65 9.23
C GLU A 226 8.51 -8.93 8.10
N ALA A 227 8.85 -10.20 7.90
CA ALA A 227 9.84 -10.69 6.93
C ALA A 227 9.67 -10.08 5.53
N VAL A 228 8.43 -9.97 5.05
CA VAL A 228 8.11 -9.36 3.74
C VAL A 228 8.48 -7.88 3.69
N HIS A 229 8.30 -7.16 4.79
CA HIS A 229 8.72 -5.76 4.91
C HIS A 229 10.23 -5.66 5.05
N GLU A 230 10.88 -6.60 5.72
CA GLU A 230 12.34 -6.65 5.81
C GLU A 230 12.98 -6.87 4.45
N ILE A 231 12.44 -7.79 3.64
CA ILE A 231 12.82 -7.97 2.23
C ILE A 231 12.58 -6.67 1.46
N PHE A 232 11.40 -6.06 1.63
CA PHE A 232 11.07 -4.81 0.97
C PHE A 232 12.03 -3.68 1.34
N PHE A 233 12.45 -3.54 2.60
CA PHE A 233 13.40 -2.49 3.05
C PHE A 233 14.88 -2.90 2.91
N GLY A 234 15.13 -4.18 2.66
CA GLY A 234 16.44 -4.80 2.52
C GLY A 234 17.20 -4.92 3.84
N THR A 235 16.50 -5.14 4.95
CA THR A 235 17.05 -5.42 6.29
C THR A 235 17.27 -6.93 6.48
N ASP A 236 17.97 -7.32 7.55
CA ASP A 236 18.27 -8.72 7.87
C ASP A 236 17.18 -9.33 8.76
N GLN A 237 16.42 -10.25 8.15
CA GLN A 237 15.32 -10.98 8.77
C GLN A 237 15.61 -11.63 10.12
N ASN A 238 16.87 -11.92 10.42
CA ASN A 238 17.26 -12.62 11.65
C ASN A 238 17.91 -11.69 12.68
N LYS A 239 17.88 -10.38 12.45
CA LYS A 239 18.65 -9.42 13.22
C LYS A 239 17.90 -8.11 13.40
N LYS A 240 17.37 -7.93 14.61
CA LYS A 240 16.55 -6.77 15.02
C LYS A 240 17.09 -5.40 14.65
N ASP A 241 18.41 -5.30 14.56
CA ASP A 241 19.18 -4.08 14.37
C ASP A 241 20.19 -4.41 13.28
N THR A 242 19.83 -4.16 12.02
CA THR A 242 20.58 -4.61 10.86
C THR A 242 21.98 -3.98 10.81
N ASP A 243 22.14 -2.74 11.27
CA ASP A 243 23.39 -2.00 11.21
C ASP A 243 24.22 -1.95 12.52
N ASP A 244 23.71 -2.58 13.58
CA ASP A 244 24.31 -2.63 14.93
C ASP A 244 24.48 -1.26 15.60
N ASP A 245 23.61 -0.28 15.31
CA ASP A 245 23.67 1.07 15.93
C ASP A 245 22.99 1.15 17.31
N GLY A 246 22.26 0.10 17.69
CA GLY A 246 21.56 -0.05 18.96
C GLY A 246 20.07 0.29 18.91
N VAL A 247 19.52 0.60 17.73
CA VAL A 247 18.08 0.83 17.48
C VAL A 247 17.56 -0.28 16.56
N SER A 248 16.32 -0.72 16.74
CA SER A 248 15.77 -1.77 15.88
C SER A 248 15.33 -1.22 14.52
N ASP A 249 15.32 -2.06 13.49
CA ASP A 249 14.97 -1.67 12.12
C ASP A 249 13.56 -1.06 12.04
N TYR A 250 12.58 -1.69 12.71
CA TYR A 250 11.23 -1.15 12.86
C TYR A 250 11.20 0.23 13.54
N GLU A 251 11.97 0.40 14.62
CA GLU A 251 12.03 1.66 15.37
C GLU A 251 12.68 2.76 14.53
N GLU A 252 13.71 2.43 13.74
CA GLU A 252 14.36 3.37 12.84
C GLU A 252 13.45 3.87 11.74
N LEU A 253 12.79 2.96 11.02
CA LEU A 253 11.81 3.33 9.99
C LEU A 253 10.69 4.20 10.55
N SER A 254 10.19 3.85 11.74
CA SER A 254 9.15 4.62 12.44
C SER A 254 9.59 6.02 12.88
N ASN A 255 10.90 6.29 12.93
CA ASN A 255 11.49 7.55 13.35
C ASN A 255 12.29 8.26 12.25
N GLY A 256 12.21 7.81 11.00
CA GLY A 256 12.89 8.47 9.88
C GLY A 256 14.39 8.20 9.78
N ARG A 257 14.87 7.16 10.43
CA ARG A 257 16.27 6.70 10.35
C ARG A 257 16.40 5.57 9.33
N ASN A 258 17.64 5.31 8.95
CA ASN A 258 17.97 4.33 7.93
C ASN A 258 18.43 3.04 8.61
N PRO A 259 17.68 1.92 8.50
CA PRO A 259 18.00 0.66 9.18
C PRO A 259 19.25 -0.07 8.64
N LYS A 260 20.04 0.58 7.78
CA LYS A 260 21.16 -0.03 7.07
C LYS A 260 22.45 0.78 7.21
N GLY A 261 22.53 1.66 8.19
CA GLY A 261 23.72 2.45 8.48
C GLY A 261 23.44 3.95 8.58
N GLU A 262 24.54 4.71 8.66
CA GLU A 262 24.48 6.16 8.83
C GLU A 262 23.65 6.85 7.73
N GLY A 263 22.69 7.68 8.16
CA GLY A 263 21.85 8.46 7.27
C GLY A 263 20.43 8.60 7.82
N GLY A 264 19.56 9.19 7.01
CA GLY A 264 18.12 9.21 7.28
C GLY A 264 17.37 8.73 6.05
N ILE A 265 16.12 8.33 6.24
CA ILE A 265 15.22 8.06 5.12
C ILE A 265 14.58 9.37 4.66
N VAL A 266 14.62 9.60 3.35
CA VAL A 266 13.83 10.68 2.74
C VAL A 266 12.54 10.06 2.23
N VAL A 267 11.42 10.50 2.80
CA VAL A 267 10.09 10.09 2.37
C VAL A 267 9.44 11.28 1.66
N GLU A 268 8.93 11.05 0.46
CA GLU A 268 8.23 12.05 -0.35
C GLU A 268 6.83 11.55 -0.68
N ILE A 269 5.86 12.46 -0.75
CA ILE A 269 4.51 12.19 -1.23
C ILE A 269 4.30 12.90 -2.56
N GLU A 270 3.90 12.13 -3.56
CA GLU A 270 3.46 12.61 -4.87
C GLU A 270 1.98 12.26 -5.06
N ILE A 271 1.17 13.25 -5.47
CA ILE A 271 -0.24 13.06 -5.82
C ILE A 271 -0.47 13.75 -7.17
N PRO A 272 -0.29 13.03 -8.30
CA PRO A 272 -0.24 13.65 -9.62
C PRO A 272 -1.50 14.41 -10.00
N SER A 273 -2.69 13.89 -9.64
CA SER A 273 -3.99 14.47 -10.04
C SER A 273 -4.25 15.86 -9.46
N ILE A 274 -3.53 16.23 -8.39
CA ILE A 274 -3.65 17.54 -7.72
C ILE A 274 -2.32 18.30 -7.64
N GLU A 275 -1.30 17.84 -8.36
CA GLU A 275 0.03 18.46 -8.46
C GLU A 275 0.73 18.62 -7.09
N VAL A 276 0.66 17.58 -6.25
CA VAL A 276 1.42 17.51 -4.99
C VAL A 276 2.71 16.73 -5.24
N ASP A 277 3.84 17.30 -4.82
CA ASP A 277 5.16 16.65 -4.78
C ASP A 277 5.95 17.30 -3.63
N LEU A 278 6.02 16.64 -2.48
CA LEU A 278 6.48 17.22 -1.22
C LEU A 278 7.26 16.22 -0.38
N PRO A 279 8.26 16.68 0.40
CA PRO A 279 8.84 15.85 1.45
C PRO A 279 7.82 15.61 2.57
N ILE A 280 7.96 14.47 3.23
CA ILE A 280 7.30 14.12 4.48
C ILE A 280 8.31 14.33 5.61
N ALA A 281 7.98 15.23 6.51
CA ALA A 281 8.78 15.59 7.67
C ALA A 281 8.46 14.70 8.87
N TRP A 282 9.52 14.34 9.59
CA TRP A 282 9.46 13.62 10.86
C TRP A 282 9.28 14.58 12.02
N MET A 283 8.39 14.24 12.95
CA MET A 283 8.15 15.05 14.15
C MET A 283 8.97 14.53 15.33
N ASN A 284 9.81 15.40 15.88
CA ASN A 284 10.50 15.13 17.15
C ASN A 284 9.59 15.48 18.33
N GLY A 285 8.71 14.54 18.68
CA GLY A 285 7.76 14.63 19.80
C GLY A 285 6.40 15.21 19.43
N GLU A 286 5.43 15.06 20.33
CA GLU A 286 4.00 15.33 20.09
C GLU A 286 3.58 16.79 20.38
N SER A 287 4.55 17.69 20.51
CA SER A 287 4.27 19.09 20.87
C SER A 287 3.67 19.90 19.72
N LYS A 288 2.89 20.91 20.09
CA LYS A 288 2.37 21.94 19.20
C LYS A 288 3.45 22.56 18.31
N GLU A 289 4.55 22.94 18.93
CA GLU A 289 5.66 23.61 18.27
C GLU A 289 6.35 22.68 17.27
N ALA A 290 6.49 21.39 17.60
CA ALA A 290 7.03 20.37 16.70
C ALA A 290 6.13 20.17 15.47
N PHE A 291 4.80 20.10 15.68
CA PHE A 291 3.83 19.96 14.59
C PHE A 291 3.88 21.16 13.62
N LEU A 292 3.83 22.38 14.15
CA LEU A 292 3.87 23.59 13.30
C LEU A 292 5.20 23.72 12.55
N LYS A 293 6.31 23.32 13.16
CA LYS A 293 7.62 23.30 12.50
C LYS A 293 7.66 22.29 11.36
N GLY A 294 7.10 21.09 11.55
CA GLY A 294 7.00 20.06 10.53
C GLY A 294 6.19 20.49 9.31
N LEU A 295 5.04 21.17 9.52
CA LEU A 295 4.19 21.65 8.42
C LEU A 295 4.89 22.72 7.58
N GLY A 296 5.85 23.43 8.19
CA GLY A 296 6.70 24.37 7.48
C GLY A 296 7.72 23.71 6.55
N GLN A 297 7.94 22.40 6.67
CA GLN A 297 8.93 21.62 5.92
C GLN A 297 8.32 20.74 4.84
N GLY A 298 7.03 20.42 4.92
CA GLY A 298 6.32 19.59 3.94
C GLY A 298 5.02 19.02 4.53
N ALA A 299 4.64 17.83 4.07
CA ALA A 299 3.65 17.03 4.78
C ALA A 299 4.28 16.42 6.05
N ILE A 300 3.49 15.95 7.00
CA ILE A 300 3.98 15.33 8.24
C ILE A 300 3.44 13.93 8.34
N LEU A 301 4.31 12.93 8.55
CA LEU A 301 3.87 11.62 9.05
C LEU A 301 3.68 11.70 10.57
N TYR A 302 2.52 11.27 11.02
CA TYR A 302 2.12 11.40 12.40
C TYR A 302 2.88 10.40 13.31
N PRO A 303 3.52 10.85 14.42
CA PRO A 303 4.24 9.97 15.33
C PRO A 303 3.36 8.85 15.89
N GLY A 304 3.86 7.61 15.85
CA GLY A 304 3.13 6.43 16.35
C GLY A 304 2.05 5.91 15.41
N SER A 305 1.85 6.52 14.23
CA SER A 305 1.14 5.88 13.13
C SER A 305 2.02 4.83 12.45
N ALA A 306 1.41 3.93 11.66
CA ALA A 306 2.19 2.96 10.90
C ALA A 306 3.08 3.68 9.88
N PHE A 307 4.29 3.16 9.70
CA PHE A 307 5.15 3.61 8.62
C PHE A 307 4.52 3.24 7.27
N PRO A 308 4.59 4.10 6.22
CA PRO A 308 4.08 3.71 4.92
C PRO A 308 4.68 2.37 4.47
N ALA A 309 3.84 1.53 3.85
CA ALA A 309 4.06 0.12 3.52
C ALA A 309 3.81 -0.86 4.68
N THR A 310 4.01 -0.49 5.93
CA THR A 310 3.80 -1.43 7.04
C THR A 310 2.34 -1.59 7.41
N ARG A 311 2.03 -2.68 8.12
CA ARG A 311 0.68 -2.99 8.56
C ARG A 311 0.18 -1.94 9.55
N GLY A 312 -0.98 -1.36 9.27
CA GLY A 312 -1.62 -0.33 10.07
C GLY A 312 -2.17 0.81 9.22
N ASN A 313 -2.27 1.99 9.84
CA ASN A 313 -2.69 3.21 9.16
C ASN A 313 -1.61 4.29 9.29
N SER A 314 -1.08 4.74 8.16
CA SER A 314 -0.17 5.87 8.09
C SER A 314 -0.96 7.17 8.03
N TYR A 315 -0.74 8.08 8.98
CA TYR A 315 -1.46 9.37 8.99
C TYR A 315 -0.54 10.49 8.52
N ILE A 316 -0.87 11.10 7.38
CA ILE A 316 -0.08 12.18 6.78
C ILE A 316 -0.87 13.48 6.75
N PHE A 317 -0.37 14.52 7.41
CA PHE A 317 -1.02 15.82 7.50
C PHE A 317 -0.31 16.89 6.69
N GLY A 318 -1.08 17.79 6.07
CA GLY A 318 -0.55 18.93 5.33
C GLY A 318 -1.38 20.19 5.51
N SER A 319 -0.80 21.35 5.18
CA SER A 319 -1.51 22.62 5.25
C SER A 319 -2.46 22.78 4.05
N SER A 320 -3.73 23.10 4.29
CA SER A 320 -4.66 23.50 3.22
C SER A 320 -4.71 25.02 3.01
N GLY A 321 -4.35 25.81 4.03
CA GLY A 321 -4.42 27.27 4.00
C GLY A 321 -3.10 27.91 3.59
N SER A 322 -3.16 29.13 3.04
CA SER A 322 -1.94 29.90 2.78
C SER A 322 -1.27 30.35 4.09
N TYR A 323 0.05 30.22 4.17
CA TYR A 323 0.86 30.67 5.30
C TYR A 323 2.08 31.47 4.80
N LYS A 324 2.91 31.95 5.72
CA LYS A 324 4.14 32.68 5.38
C LYS A 324 5.37 31.80 5.58
N ARG A 325 6.10 31.52 4.51
CA ARG A 325 7.45 30.91 4.53
C ARG A 325 8.44 31.99 4.10
N ASP A 326 9.44 32.29 4.93
CA ASP A 326 10.44 33.35 4.72
C ASP A 326 9.84 34.73 4.35
N GLY A 327 8.72 35.06 4.98
CA GLY A 327 8.01 36.33 4.76
C GLY A 327 7.16 36.40 3.49
N LYS A 328 7.23 35.42 2.59
CA LYS A 328 6.40 35.32 1.39
C LYS A 328 5.15 34.49 1.67
N LYS A 329 4.01 34.90 1.09
CA LYS A 329 2.77 34.11 1.15
C LYS A 329 2.93 32.89 0.25
N VAL A 330 2.79 31.70 0.81
CA VAL A 330 2.80 30.41 0.13
C VAL A 330 1.43 29.78 0.32
N ASP A 331 0.85 29.19 -0.71
CA ASP A 331 -0.40 28.44 -0.58
C ASP A 331 -0.13 27.08 0.06
N GLY A 332 -1.12 26.58 0.81
CA GLY A 332 -1.01 25.29 1.46
C GLY A 332 -0.80 24.15 0.46
N GLU A 333 0.10 23.27 0.83
CA GLU A 333 0.47 22.03 0.14
C GLU A 333 -0.74 21.18 -0.25
N PHE A 334 -1.73 21.06 0.64
CA PHE A 334 -2.93 20.25 0.48
C PHE A 334 -4.18 21.09 0.14
N LYS A 335 -4.01 22.29 -0.45
CA LYS A 335 -5.15 23.16 -0.81
C LYS A 335 -6.16 22.51 -1.77
N ARG A 336 -5.69 21.57 -2.61
CA ARG A 336 -6.48 20.84 -3.62
C ARG A 336 -6.89 19.44 -3.18
N LEU A 337 -6.65 19.06 -1.92
CA LEU A 337 -6.95 17.72 -1.43
C LEU A 337 -8.43 17.33 -1.64
N SER A 338 -9.33 18.30 -1.60
CA SER A 338 -10.76 18.12 -1.89
C SER A 338 -11.08 17.76 -3.35
N GLU A 339 -10.14 17.87 -4.27
CA GLU A 339 -10.32 17.57 -5.70
C GLU A 339 -10.03 16.10 -6.05
N LEU A 340 -9.40 15.34 -5.15
CA LEU A 340 -9.06 13.93 -5.38
C LEU A 340 -10.28 13.09 -5.78
N LYS A 341 -10.11 12.01 -6.51
CA LYS A 341 -11.23 11.11 -6.83
C LYS A 341 -10.91 9.72 -6.32
N ALA A 342 -11.93 8.90 -6.16
CA ALA A 342 -11.72 7.48 -5.92
C ALA A 342 -10.80 6.93 -7.03
N ARG A 343 -9.85 6.09 -6.65
CA ARG A 343 -8.77 5.52 -7.47
C ARG A 343 -7.68 6.49 -7.93
N ASP A 344 -7.70 7.76 -7.52
CA ASP A 344 -6.53 8.62 -7.71
C ASP A 344 -5.35 8.05 -6.92
N GLU A 345 -4.16 8.12 -7.52
CA GLU A 345 -2.94 7.57 -6.93
C GLU A 345 -2.28 8.57 -5.99
N ILE A 346 -1.87 8.06 -4.83
CA ILE A 346 -0.99 8.72 -3.87
C ILE A 346 0.28 7.87 -3.81
N ILE A 347 1.39 8.42 -4.25
CA ILE A 347 2.66 7.70 -4.37
C ILE A 347 3.58 8.17 -3.24
N ILE A 348 3.94 7.26 -2.34
CA ILE A 348 4.99 7.46 -1.34
C ILE A 348 6.30 6.97 -1.93
N LYS A 349 7.30 7.85 -2.01
CA LYS A 349 8.66 7.49 -2.41
C LYS A 349 9.55 7.45 -1.19
N ILE A 350 10.21 6.33 -0.96
CA ILE A 350 11.18 6.15 0.12
C ILE A 350 12.56 6.06 -0.50
N LYS A 351 13.46 6.94 -0.08
CA LYS A 351 14.86 6.96 -0.53
C LYS A 351 15.76 6.61 0.64
N LEU A 352 16.44 5.47 0.52
CA LEU A 352 17.50 5.05 1.43
C LEU A 352 18.83 5.53 0.84
N ASN A 353 19.51 6.47 1.52
CA ASN A 353 20.81 7.02 1.11
C ASN A 353 20.88 7.56 -0.34
N GLU A 354 19.76 8.09 -0.88
CA GLU A 354 19.62 8.67 -2.24
C GLU A 354 19.91 7.72 -3.43
N LYS A 355 20.25 6.45 -3.20
CA LYS A 355 20.64 5.50 -4.25
C LYS A 355 19.50 4.61 -4.73
N GLU A 356 18.63 4.21 -3.81
CA GLU A 356 17.49 3.34 -4.10
C GLU A 356 16.19 4.05 -3.76
N VAL A 357 15.24 4.05 -4.71
CA VAL A 357 13.92 4.68 -4.54
C VAL A 357 12.86 3.59 -4.59
N LYS A 358 12.28 3.29 -3.43
CA LYS A 358 11.12 2.40 -3.32
C LYS A 358 9.86 3.24 -3.46
N LYS A 359 8.89 2.74 -4.23
CA LYS A 359 7.61 3.42 -4.46
C LYS A 359 6.49 2.59 -3.88
N ILE A 360 5.64 3.25 -3.11
CA ILE A 360 4.42 2.67 -2.56
C ILE A 360 3.26 3.48 -3.10
N ILE A 361 2.43 2.85 -3.92
CA ILE A 361 1.24 3.42 -4.51
C ILE A 361 0.08 3.08 -3.58
N TYR A 362 -0.63 4.11 -3.14
CA TYR A 362 -1.93 4.00 -2.51
C TYR A 362 -2.99 4.51 -3.49
N LYS A 363 -4.19 3.94 -3.45
CA LYS A 363 -5.34 4.44 -4.21
C LYS A 363 -6.38 5.01 -3.27
N VAL A 364 -6.82 6.23 -3.55
CA VAL A 364 -7.90 6.88 -2.81
C VAL A 364 -9.14 6.01 -2.87
N ASP A 365 -9.72 5.69 -1.72
CA ASP A 365 -10.99 4.99 -1.64
C ASP A 365 -12.12 6.01 -1.46
N PHE A 366 -12.15 6.66 -0.30
CA PHE A 366 -13.17 7.66 0.01
C PHE A 366 -12.64 8.86 0.77
N LYS A 367 -13.48 9.89 0.81
CA LYS A 367 -13.23 11.13 1.52
C LYS A 367 -14.24 11.31 2.62
N GLU A 368 -13.78 11.91 3.71
CA GLU A 368 -14.65 12.25 4.81
C GLU A 368 -14.29 13.61 5.39
N GLU A 369 -15.29 14.41 5.73
CA GLU A 369 -15.11 15.57 6.60
C GLU A 369 -15.45 15.18 8.03
N VAL A 370 -14.48 15.29 8.92
CA VAL A 370 -14.65 14.94 10.33
C VAL A 370 -14.48 16.15 11.23
N SER A 371 -15.07 16.05 12.42
CA SER A 371 -14.77 17.02 13.49
C SER A 371 -13.30 16.86 13.90
N PRO A 372 -12.61 17.92 14.32
CA PRO A 372 -11.29 17.79 14.90
C PRO A 372 -11.25 16.83 16.10
N GLU A 373 -12.37 16.62 16.81
CA GLU A 373 -12.50 15.69 17.94
C GLU A 373 -12.93 14.28 17.52
N ASP A 374 -13.04 14.01 16.22
CA ASP A 374 -13.50 12.71 15.72
C ASP A 374 -12.44 11.65 15.93
N LEU A 375 -12.76 10.75 16.84
CA LEU A 375 -11.92 9.64 17.21
C LEU A 375 -11.53 8.79 15.97
N ARG A 376 -12.35 8.71 14.91
CA ARG A 376 -12.03 7.90 13.70
C ARG A 376 -10.72 8.24 13.01
N ILE A 377 -10.10 9.37 13.33
CA ILE A 377 -8.72 9.78 12.99
C ILE A 377 -7.65 8.85 13.64
N ALA A 378 -8.06 7.92 14.49
CA ALA A 378 -7.20 7.03 15.26
C ALA A 378 -7.56 5.55 15.10
N ARG A 379 -8.23 5.19 13.99
CA ARG A 379 -8.53 3.80 13.66
C ARG A 379 -7.23 3.09 13.33
N ASP A 380 -6.89 2.09 14.13
CA ASP A 380 -5.97 1.06 13.66
C ASP A 380 -6.70 0.20 12.62
N PHE A 381 -6.00 -0.03 11.53
CA PHE A 381 -6.45 -0.82 10.40
C PHE A 381 -5.60 -2.09 10.38
N GLU A 382 -6.22 -3.25 10.13
CA GLU A 382 -5.47 -4.51 10.09
C GLU A 382 -4.78 -4.76 8.74
N GLY A 383 -4.95 -3.88 7.75
CA GLY A 383 -4.21 -3.90 6.48
C GLY A 383 -3.27 -2.70 6.37
N HIS A 384 -3.07 -2.19 5.15
CA HIS A 384 -2.14 -1.10 4.85
C HIS A 384 -2.92 0.13 4.35
N GLU A 385 -3.38 0.98 5.27
CA GLU A 385 -4.14 2.21 4.98
C GLU A 385 -3.22 3.43 5.07
N LEU A 386 -3.49 4.43 4.23
CA LEU A 386 -2.93 5.77 4.29
C LEU A 386 -4.07 6.77 4.43
N THR A 387 -3.99 7.64 5.44
CA THR A 387 -4.93 8.73 5.66
C THR A 387 -4.24 10.07 5.45
N LEU A 388 -4.66 10.82 4.44
CA LEU A 388 -4.23 12.22 4.25
C LEU A 388 -5.19 13.16 4.97
N GLY A 389 -4.68 14.07 5.78
CA GLY A 389 -5.48 15.03 6.55
C GLY A 389 -5.09 16.48 6.27
N ALA A 390 -6.09 17.36 6.11
CA ALA A 390 -5.88 18.80 6.10
C ALA A 390 -7.06 19.55 6.74
N THR A 391 -6.82 20.75 7.26
CA THR A 391 -7.91 21.56 7.82
C THR A 391 -8.89 22.01 6.73
N TRP A 392 -10.17 22.11 7.07
CA TRP A 392 -11.23 22.38 6.10
C TRP A 392 -12.35 23.25 6.66
N PRO A 393 -12.92 24.18 5.86
CA PRO A 393 -12.42 24.70 4.58
C PRO A 393 -11.00 25.30 4.67
N PRO A 394 -10.30 25.51 3.52
CA PRO A 394 -8.91 25.97 3.52
C PRO A 394 -8.72 27.26 4.33
N GLY A 395 -7.73 27.26 5.23
CA GLY A 395 -7.46 28.40 6.11
C GLY A 395 -8.49 28.62 7.22
N THR A 396 -9.34 27.63 7.48
CA THR A 396 -10.25 27.57 8.64
C THR A 396 -9.96 26.34 9.49
N GLU A 397 -10.64 26.23 10.63
CA GLU A 397 -10.39 25.21 11.66
C GLU A 397 -11.65 24.44 12.03
N ARG A 398 -12.66 24.46 11.15
CA ARG A 398 -13.99 23.96 11.47
C ARG A 398 -14.08 22.44 11.39
N ARG A 399 -13.33 21.84 10.48
CA ARG A 399 -13.32 20.40 10.16
C ARG A 399 -11.94 19.96 9.69
N ILE A 400 -11.72 18.65 9.66
CA ILE A 400 -10.58 18.03 8.99
C ILE A 400 -11.14 17.29 7.77
N LEU A 401 -10.62 17.60 6.59
CA LEU A 401 -10.84 16.78 5.40
C LEU A 401 -9.84 15.63 5.46
N MET A 402 -10.36 14.40 5.53
CA MET A 402 -9.59 13.18 5.45
C MET A 402 -9.80 12.49 4.10
N ILE A 403 -8.72 12.02 3.51
CA ILE A 403 -8.71 11.15 2.35
C ILE A 403 -8.14 9.82 2.80
N LYS A 404 -8.93 8.77 2.72
CA LYS A 404 -8.46 7.42 3.00
C LYS A 404 -8.07 6.76 1.69
N ALA A 405 -6.93 6.10 1.71
CA ALA A 405 -6.38 5.39 0.58
C ALA A 405 -5.84 4.05 1.06
N PHE A 406 -5.97 3.02 0.25
CA PHE A 406 -5.41 1.70 0.56
C PHE A 406 -4.21 1.45 -0.30
N MET A 407 -3.23 0.76 0.27
CA MET A 407 -2.03 0.37 -0.44
C MET A 407 -2.40 -0.51 -1.64
N TYR A 408 -1.98 -0.07 -2.81
CA TYR A 408 -2.20 -0.72 -4.09
C TYR A 408 -0.96 -1.45 -4.59
N SER A 409 0.25 -0.97 -4.26
CA SER A 409 1.51 -1.66 -4.56
C SER A 409 2.62 -1.02 -3.71
N PRO A 410 3.59 -1.76 -3.16
CA PRO A 410 3.52 -3.21 -2.94
C PRO A 410 2.21 -3.63 -2.24
N LYS A 411 1.70 -4.82 -2.47
CA LYS A 411 0.54 -5.38 -1.74
C LYS A 411 0.99 -6.54 -0.86
N PHE A 412 1.79 -6.33 0.18
CA PHE A 412 2.10 -7.39 1.14
C PHE A 412 0.82 -8.08 1.62
N ARG A 413 0.62 -9.36 1.27
CA ARG A 413 -0.63 -10.10 1.54
C ARG A 413 -0.55 -10.92 2.83
#